data_AF-A0A511KNA6-F1
#
_entry.id   AF-A0A511KNA6-F1
#
_cell.length_a   1.000
_cell.length_b   1.000
_cell.length_c   1.000
_cell.angle_alpha   90.00
_cell.angle_beta   90.00
_cell.angle_gamma   90.00
#
_symmetry.space_group_name_H-M   'P 1'
#
loop_
_entity.id
_entity.type
_entity.pdbx_description
1 polymer ?
#
loop_
_entity_poly.entity_id
_entity_poly.type
_entity_poly.pdbx_seq_one_letter_code
_entity_poly.pdbx_strand_id
1 'polypeptide(L)'
;MHPTMTAQYQPVEDCSPTFGVPNVGRRRLLVWLAGLSFGAALCAPLLHYSGRQGGSGLFANLPGGMTVCEDAYNRPGYIYRGEGPSDIRWIPYEDADFDDTPAPLQEAINPSRSRLDKAPPSFNEWIQTASNSSDLDFMRGRTVVFVGDSHDRRNIEGFCAHHKDAGGVVITKGGHVATRCHLPSLNFTMASWFHYGLAEENETWYMTNLSPVDNPPPYFIEGRMDATFMPDIEDIGQPDLIILNSIYWDLRYVVYKATHEEWSWQLKRVTRPMTFQELAWHRRRLRQMVELFQERFPGVPLMFRLGHERANNDMKGNVAIYQMNESAKETMKRLGIPLFPWGELLRGETDYADVMHVKPLSQPTYLVGDMALYYLRRAVNGWNKC
;
A
#
# COMPACT_ATOMS: atom_id res chain seq x y z
N MET A 1 -41.55 -31.34 16.02
CA MET A 1 -40.53 -31.92 15.12
C MET A 1 -40.26 -30.92 14.02
N HIS A 2 -39.14 -30.21 14.07
CA HIS A 2 -38.67 -29.32 13.00
C HIS A 2 -37.30 -29.86 12.54
N PRO A 3 -37.04 -29.98 11.23
CA PRO A 3 -35.79 -30.51 10.74
C PRO A 3 -34.71 -29.43 10.75
N THR A 4 -33.57 -29.78 11.32
CA THR A 4 -32.33 -29.00 11.33
C THR A 4 -31.65 -29.15 9.96
N MET A 5 -31.54 -28.07 9.19
CA MET A 5 -30.66 -28.02 8.03
C MET A 5 -29.24 -27.66 8.47
N THR A 6 -28.34 -28.64 8.43
CA THR A 6 -26.89 -28.43 8.49
C THR A 6 -26.39 -27.99 7.12
N ALA A 7 -26.00 -26.72 7.00
CA ALA A 7 -25.26 -26.23 5.83
C ALA A 7 -23.81 -26.71 5.91
N GLN A 8 -23.38 -27.53 4.96
CA GLN A 8 -21.98 -27.90 4.76
C GLN A 8 -21.23 -26.72 4.12
N TYR A 9 -20.15 -26.31 4.77
CA TYR A 9 -19.20 -25.34 4.26
C TYR A 9 -18.29 -26.02 3.22
N GLN A 10 -18.33 -25.57 1.96
CA GLN A 10 -17.32 -25.94 0.96
C GLN A 10 -16.22 -24.88 0.94
N PRO A 11 -14.93 -25.28 0.99
CA PRO A 11 -13.83 -24.34 0.81
C PRO A 11 -13.81 -23.82 -0.62
N VAL A 12 -13.56 -22.52 -0.75
CA VAL A 12 -13.35 -21.82 -2.04
C VAL A 12 -12.10 -22.38 -2.70
N GLU A 13 -12.25 -22.90 -3.92
CA GLU A 13 -11.15 -23.44 -4.74
C GLU A 13 -10.15 -22.35 -5.11
N ASP A 14 -8.86 -22.64 -4.87
CA ASP A 14 -7.70 -21.85 -5.27
C ASP A 14 -7.63 -21.75 -6.80
N CYS A 15 -7.74 -20.54 -7.34
CA CYS A 15 -7.57 -20.26 -8.76
C CYS A 15 -6.12 -19.85 -9.06
N SER A 16 -5.24 -20.84 -9.22
CA SER A 16 -3.89 -20.64 -9.81
C SER A 16 -3.85 -21.27 -11.22
N PRO A 17 -3.37 -20.55 -12.25
CA PRO A 17 -3.24 -21.10 -13.59
C PRO A 17 -2.05 -22.08 -13.66
N THR A 18 -2.31 -23.28 -14.17
CA THR A 18 -1.29 -24.30 -14.40
C THR A 18 -0.42 -23.93 -15.61
N PHE A 19 0.85 -23.61 -15.39
CA PHE A 19 1.88 -23.61 -16.44
C PHE A 19 2.80 -24.82 -16.25
N GLY A 20 2.79 -25.72 -17.23
CA GLY A 20 3.68 -26.88 -17.26
C GLY A 20 5.07 -26.51 -17.73
N VAL A 21 6.10 -26.94 -16.98
CA VAL A 21 7.50 -26.93 -17.42
C VAL A 21 8.13 -28.30 -17.11
N PRO A 22 8.97 -28.89 -17.98
CA PRO A 22 9.39 -30.29 -17.86
C PRO A 22 10.56 -30.52 -16.88
N ASN A 23 10.55 -31.72 -16.31
CA ASN A 23 11.58 -32.32 -15.45
C ASN A 23 12.99 -32.32 -16.06
N VAL A 24 13.98 -31.86 -15.30
CA VAL A 24 15.39 -32.30 -15.45
C VAL A 24 16.08 -32.48 -14.09
N GLY A 25 16.45 -33.73 -13.80
CA GLY A 25 17.77 -34.10 -13.27
C GLY A 25 18.15 -33.74 -11.82
N ARG A 26 17.94 -34.71 -10.90
CA ARG A 26 18.61 -34.82 -9.59
C ARG A 26 20.14 -34.85 -9.69
N ARG A 27 20.85 -34.13 -8.81
CA ARG A 27 22.11 -34.60 -8.20
C ARG A 27 22.20 -34.20 -6.72
N ARG A 28 22.64 -35.17 -5.91
CA ARG A 28 22.92 -35.10 -4.47
C ARG A 28 24.37 -34.66 -4.23
N LEU A 29 24.63 -33.92 -3.15
CA LEU A 29 25.85 -33.97 -2.31
C LEU A 29 25.51 -33.26 -0.98
N LEU A 30 25.31 -33.96 0.14
CA LEU A 30 26.26 -34.40 1.18
C LEU A 30 26.95 -33.29 2.00
N VAL A 31 26.71 -33.45 3.31
CA VAL A 31 27.04 -32.71 4.54
C VAL A 31 28.55 -32.65 4.84
N TRP A 32 29.04 -31.62 5.55
CA TRP A 32 29.66 -31.69 6.90
C TRP A 32 30.29 -30.36 7.37
N LEU A 33 29.80 -29.93 8.55
CA LEU A 33 30.37 -29.18 9.69
C LEU A 33 31.77 -28.55 9.64
N ALA A 34 31.90 -27.34 10.21
CA ALA A 34 32.44 -27.06 11.55
C ALA A 34 32.92 -25.60 11.66
N GLY A 35 32.73 -24.97 12.84
CA GLY A 35 33.31 -23.65 13.11
C GLY A 35 32.78 -22.98 14.37
N LEU A 36 33.25 -23.44 15.53
CA LEU A 36 33.15 -22.76 16.82
C LEU A 36 33.74 -21.35 16.75
N SER A 37 33.12 -20.38 17.41
CA SER A 37 33.81 -19.22 17.98
C SER A 37 33.02 -18.66 19.17
N PHE A 38 33.57 -18.90 20.36
CA PHE A 38 33.26 -18.20 21.60
C PHE A 38 33.85 -16.79 21.52
N GLY A 39 33.08 -15.77 21.91
CA GLY A 39 33.55 -14.40 22.06
C GLY A 39 32.60 -13.61 22.96
N ALA A 40 32.82 -13.73 24.27
CA ALA A 40 32.15 -12.90 25.26
C ALA A 40 32.80 -11.51 25.31
N ALA A 41 32.01 -10.44 25.21
CA ALA A 41 32.39 -9.14 25.75
C ALA A 41 31.18 -8.20 25.91
N LEU A 42 31.21 -7.47 27.02
CA LEU A 42 30.62 -6.14 27.29
C LEU A 42 29.29 -6.07 28.05
N CYS A 43 29.47 -5.86 29.36
CA CYS A 43 28.56 -5.21 30.28
C CYS A 43 28.29 -3.73 29.90
N ALA A 44 27.00 -3.37 29.90
CA ALA A 44 26.35 -2.14 30.38
C ALA A 44 26.79 -0.76 29.80
N PRO A 45 25.86 0.19 29.57
CA PRO A 45 25.15 0.82 30.68
C PRO A 45 23.65 1.08 30.52
N LEU A 46 23.06 1.37 31.68
CA LEU A 46 21.68 1.69 32.00
C LEU A 46 21.13 2.89 31.22
N LEU A 47 19.89 2.70 30.74
CA LEU A 47 19.00 3.73 30.22
C LEU A 47 18.59 4.72 31.33
N HIS A 48 18.92 6.00 31.13
CA HIS A 48 18.18 7.12 31.70
C HIS A 48 17.20 7.62 30.63
N TYR A 49 15.95 7.14 30.69
CA TYR A 49 14.86 7.67 29.87
C TYR A 49 14.13 8.74 30.68
N SER A 50 14.65 9.97 30.64
CA SER A 50 13.94 11.13 31.18
C SER A 50 12.85 11.54 30.18
N GLY A 51 11.60 11.57 30.65
CA GLY A 51 10.44 11.94 29.85
C GLY A 51 10.57 13.34 29.26
N ARG A 52 10.30 13.45 27.95
CA ARG A 52 10.08 14.73 27.29
C ARG A 52 8.60 14.87 26.98
N GLN A 53 8.01 15.84 27.65
CA GLN A 53 6.65 16.35 27.50
C GLN A 53 6.37 16.75 26.05
N GLY A 54 5.08 16.66 25.69
CA GLY A 54 4.55 16.96 24.37
C GLY A 54 4.93 18.36 23.88
N GLY A 55 5.47 18.40 22.66
CA GLY A 55 5.61 19.62 21.87
C GLY A 55 4.37 19.80 21.01
N SER A 56 3.41 20.56 21.51
CA SER A 56 2.50 21.33 20.67
C SER A 56 3.32 22.43 19.98
N GLY A 57 3.21 22.56 18.66
CA GLY A 57 3.60 23.77 17.93
C GLY A 57 4.88 23.66 17.11
N LEU A 58 4.73 23.34 15.82
CA LEU A 58 5.73 23.65 14.78
C LEU A 58 5.11 24.19 13.48
N PHE A 59 3.83 24.59 13.50
CA PHE A 59 3.16 25.23 12.35
C PHE A 59 2.48 26.57 12.68
N ALA A 60 2.67 27.13 13.88
CA ALA A 60 2.12 28.43 14.20
C ALA A 60 3.22 29.49 14.08
N ASN A 61 3.05 30.37 13.08
CA ASN A 61 3.70 31.67 12.90
C ASN A 61 5.07 31.66 12.21
N LEU A 62 5.07 31.45 10.90
CA LEU A 62 6.05 32.09 10.01
C LEU A 62 5.44 33.40 9.46
N PRO A 63 6.04 34.57 9.71
CA PRO A 63 5.62 35.82 9.12
C PRO A 63 6.12 35.89 7.67
N GLY A 64 5.18 35.93 6.73
CA GLY A 64 5.43 35.94 5.29
C GLY A 64 4.54 34.90 4.63
N GLY A 65 3.47 35.36 3.97
CA GLY A 65 2.42 34.54 3.35
C GLY A 65 2.92 33.66 2.20
N MET A 66 3.76 32.69 2.49
CA MET A 66 3.84 31.48 1.70
C MET A 66 2.56 30.70 2.00
N THR A 67 1.64 30.69 1.03
CA THR A 67 0.54 29.73 1.00
C THR A 67 1.13 28.34 1.19
N VAL A 68 0.90 27.73 2.34
CA VAL A 68 1.33 26.36 2.61
C VAL A 68 0.76 25.49 1.49
N CYS A 69 1.62 24.75 0.79
CA CYS A 69 1.19 23.81 -0.23
C CYS A 69 0.33 22.72 0.41
N GLU A 70 -0.98 22.89 0.34
CA GLU A 70 -1.93 21.94 0.90
C GLU A 70 -1.96 20.66 0.08
N ASP A 71 -2.17 19.54 0.77
CA ASP A 71 -2.33 18.25 0.12
C ASP A 71 -3.71 18.07 -0.50
N ALA A 72 -3.78 18.22 -1.81
CA ALA A 72 -5.01 18.15 -2.57
C ALA A 72 -5.78 16.84 -2.33
N TYR A 73 -5.11 15.70 -2.23
CA TYR A 73 -5.76 14.40 -2.03
C TYR A 73 -6.24 14.16 -0.60
N ASN A 74 -5.74 14.92 0.38
CA ASN A 74 -6.18 14.87 1.77
C ASN A 74 -7.14 16.01 2.16
N ARG A 75 -7.43 16.95 1.24
CA ARG A 75 -8.48 17.97 1.41
C ARG A 75 -9.86 17.40 1.14
N PRO A 76 -10.94 17.97 1.68
CA PRO A 76 -12.30 17.68 1.23
C PRO A 76 -12.49 17.94 -0.26
N GLY A 77 -13.25 17.07 -0.92
CA GLY A 77 -13.50 17.12 -2.35
C GLY A 77 -14.44 16.02 -2.78
N TYR A 78 -14.53 15.80 -4.09
CA TYR A 78 -15.29 14.71 -4.68
C TYR A 78 -14.50 13.99 -5.76
N ILE A 79 -14.86 12.74 -6.00
CA ILE A 79 -14.30 11.92 -7.06
C ILE A 79 -15.19 12.02 -8.31
N TYR A 80 -14.59 12.43 -9.43
CA TYR A 80 -15.19 12.29 -10.74
C TYR A 80 -14.80 10.93 -11.33
N ARG A 81 -15.78 10.25 -11.95
CA ARG A 81 -15.63 8.99 -12.66
C ARG A 81 -16.38 9.07 -13.99
N GLY A 82 -15.65 8.99 -15.09
CA GLY A 82 -16.19 8.86 -16.44
C GLY A 82 -16.32 7.40 -16.86
N GLU A 83 -16.36 7.17 -18.17
CA GLU A 83 -16.60 5.84 -18.75
C GLU A 83 -15.31 5.02 -18.93
N GLY A 84 -14.19 5.70 -19.25
CA GLY A 84 -12.92 5.06 -19.55
C GLY A 84 -12.12 4.66 -18.30
N PRO A 85 -11.14 3.75 -18.47
CA PRO A 85 -10.26 3.32 -17.38
C PRO A 85 -9.29 4.42 -16.93
N SER A 86 -9.14 5.50 -17.70
CA SER A 86 -8.38 6.71 -17.37
C SER A 86 -9.25 7.83 -16.78
N ASP A 87 -10.57 7.69 -16.80
CA ASP A 87 -11.48 8.81 -16.55
C ASP A 87 -11.82 8.89 -15.07
N ILE A 88 -10.82 9.20 -14.25
CA ILE A 88 -10.96 9.34 -12.80
C ILE A 88 -10.17 10.54 -12.31
N ARG A 89 -10.79 11.43 -11.55
CA ARG A 89 -10.12 12.62 -10.99
C ARG A 89 -10.62 12.93 -9.59
N TRP A 90 -9.69 13.25 -8.71
CA TRP A 90 -10.02 13.88 -7.42
C TRP A 90 -10.09 15.39 -7.60
N ILE A 91 -11.24 15.99 -7.26
CA ILE A 91 -11.48 17.43 -7.40
C ILE A 91 -11.72 18.00 -6.00
N PRO A 92 -10.74 18.73 -5.42
CA PRO A 92 -10.91 19.39 -4.14
C PRO A 92 -12.02 20.44 -4.21
N TYR A 93 -12.75 20.61 -3.09
CA TYR A 93 -13.64 21.76 -2.94
C TYR A 93 -12.83 23.05 -2.74
N GLU A 94 -13.42 24.15 -3.17
CA GLU A 94 -12.94 25.51 -2.95
C GLU A 94 -13.97 26.35 -2.20
N ASP A 95 -13.54 27.50 -1.67
CA ASP A 95 -14.43 28.40 -0.93
C ASP A 95 -15.64 28.84 -1.78
N ALA A 96 -15.43 29.08 -3.08
CA ALA A 96 -16.48 29.43 -4.04
C ALA A 96 -17.55 28.34 -4.21
N ASP A 97 -17.31 27.11 -3.76
CA ASP A 97 -18.28 26.00 -3.81
C ASP A 97 -19.33 26.09 -2.72
N PHE A 98 -19.08 26.94 -1.73
CA PHE A 98 -19.93 27.16 -0.57
C PHE A 98 -20.52 28.57 -0.55
N ASP A 99 -20.35 29.34 -1.63
CA ASP A 99 -20.98 30.65 -1.80
C ASP A 99 -22.51 30.50 -1.86
N ASP A 100 -23.25 31.50 -1.35
CA ASP A 100 -24.72 31.52 -1.31
C ASP A 100 -25.40 31.60 -2.70
N THR A 101 -24.62 31.54 -3.79
CA THR A 101 -25.16 31.58 -5.15
C THR A 101 -25.84 30.25 -5.46
N PRO A 102 -27.16 30.22 -5.73
CA PRO A 102 -27.84 28.97 -6.03
C PRO A 102 -27.26 28.31 -7.29
N ALA A 103 -26.73 27.10 -7.15
CA ALA A 103 -26.26 26.30 -8.28
C ALA A 103 -27.45 25.56 -8.92
N PRO A 104 -27.79 25.80 -10.20
CA PRO A 104 -28.87 25.07 -10.85
C PRO A 104 -28.47 23.61 -11.06
N LEU A 105 -29.40 22.68 -10.84
CA LEU A 105 -29.22 21.28 -11.26
C LEU A 105 -29.23 21.23 -12.79
N GLN A 106 -28.14 20.73 -13.37
CA GLN A 106 -27.93 20.63 -14.81
C GLN A 106 -27.80 19.16 -15.22
N GLU A 107 -28.22 18.85 -16.44
CA GLU A 107 -27.97 17.55 -17.07
C GLU A 107 -26.51 17.48 -17.54
N ALA A 108 -25.59 17.41 -16.58
CA ALA A 108 -24.15 17.35 -16.82
C ALA A 108 -23.49 16.36 -15.87
N ILE A 109 -22.86 15.32 -16.43
CA ILE A 109 -22.08 14.33 -15.68
C ILE A 109 -20.61 14.78 -15.56
N ASN A 110 -20.10 15.43 -16.62
CA ASN A 110 -18.70 15.82 -16.70
C ASN A 110 -18.46 17.16 -15.99
N PRO A 111 -17.44 17.26 -15.11
CA PRO A 111 -17.00 18.52 -14.56
C PRO A 111 -16.56 19.48 -15.68
N SER A 112 -16.77 20.78 -15.47
CA SER A 112 -16.27 21.78 -16.41
C SER A 112 -14.74 21.74 -16.52
N ARG A 113 -14.18 22.26 -17.62
CA ARG A 113 -12.73 22.35 -17.78
C ARG A 113 -12.06 23.12 -16.62
N SER A 114 -12.66 24.23 -16.21
CA SER A 114 -12.20 25.03 -15.06
C SER A 114 -12.19 24.26 -13.73
N ARG A 115 -13.04 23.23 -13.56
CA ARG A 115 -13.00 22.32 -12.41
C ARG A 115 -11.88 21.31 -12.52
N LEU A 116 -11.71 20.71 -13.69
CA LEU A 116 -10.65 19.73 -13.94
C LEU A 116 -9.24 20.34 -13.84
N ASP A 117 -9.10 21.62 -14.18
CA ASP A 117 -7.83 22.36 -14.06
C ASP A 117 -7.42 22.60 -12.59
N LYS A 118 -8.35 22.43 -11.63
CA LYS A 118 -8.09 22.53 -10.18
C LYS A 118 -7.73 21.20 -9.53
N ALA A 119 -8.04 20.09 -10.19
CA ALA A 119 -7.61 18.77 -9.73
C ALA A 119 -6.09 18.62 -9.87
N PRO A 120 -5.44 17.75 -9.07
CA PRO A 120 -4.05 17.40 -9.28
C PRO A 120 -3.78 17.00 -10.73
N PRO A 121 -2.60 17.32 -11.31
CA PRO A 121 -2.26 16.95 -12.67
C PRO A 121 -2.44 15.46 -12.92
N SER A 122 -2.92 15.10 -14.12
CA SER A 122 -2.87 13.71 -14.55
C SER A 122 -1.48 13.42 -15.14
N PHE A 123 -0.59 12.92 -14.30
CA PHE A 123 0.75 12.53 -14.70
C PHE A 123 0.74 11.34 -15.64
N ASN A 124 -0.23 10.43 -15.49
CA ASN A 124 -0.43 9.34 -16.43
C ASN A 124 -0.66 9.86 -17.86
N GLU A 125 -1.53 10.86 -18.03
CA GLU A 125 -1.77 11.49 -19.34
C GLU A 125 -0.48 12.13 -19.90
N TRP A 126 0.31 12.80 -19.05
CA TRP A 126 1.57 13.42 -19.46
C TRP A 126 2.62 12.41 -19.90
N ILE A 127 2.71 11.25 -19.23
CA ILE A 127 3.62 10.17 -19.64
C ILE A 127 3.29 9.68 -21.06
N GLN A 128 2.00 9.55 -21.38
CA GLN A 128 1.56 9.05 -22.68
C GLN A 128 1.72 10.09 -23.80
N THR A 129 1.44 11.36 -23.52
CA THR A 129 1.34 12.41 -24.54
C THR A 129 2.59 13.29 -24.65
N ALA A 130 3.40 13.36 -23.60
CA ALA A 130 4.50 14.32 -23.47
C ALA A 130 5.69 13.77 -22.67
N SER A 131 6.09 12.51 -22.90
CA SER A 131 7.18 11.83 -22.18
C SER A 131 8.54 12.58 -22.21
N ASN A 132 8.78 13.42 -23.21
CA ASN A 132 9.99 14.26 -23.32
C ASN A 132 9.83 15.65 -22.68
N SER A 133 8.69 15.98 -22.08
CA SER A 133 8.48 17.27 -21.41
C SER A 133 9.38 17.41 -20.19
N SER A 134 9.83 18.65 -19.93
CA SER A 134 10.49 19.04 -18.67
C SER A 134 9.55 18.93 -17.46
N ASP A 135 8.24 18.89 -17.69
CA ASP A 135 7.25 18.70 -16.61
C ASP A 135 7.38 17.35 -15.91
N LEU A 136 8.04 16.38 -16.54
CA LEU A 136 8.32 15.05 -15.99
C LEU A 136 9.74 14.93 -15.41
N ASP A 137 10.54 16.01 -15.37
CA ASP A 137 11.92 15.94 -14.89
C ASP A 137 12.01 15.50 -13.41
N PHE A 138 10.98 15.78 -12.62
CA PHE A 138 10.92 15.36 -11.21
C PHE A 138 10.92 13.83 -11.04
N MET A 139 10.46 13.06 -12.04
CA MET A 139 10.40 11.59 -11.98
C MET A 139 11.52 10.90 -12.76
N ARG A 140 12.32 11.63 -13.54
CA ARG A 140 13.38 11.02 -14.34
C ARG A 140 14.46 10.41 -13.45
N GLY A 141 14.79 9.14 -13.70
CA GLY A 141 15.80 8.42 -12.91
C GLY A 141 15.37 8.11 -11.47
N ARG A 142 14.06 8.13 -11.17
CA ARG A 142 13.51 7.99 -9.81
C ARG A 142 12.78 6.66 -9.61
N THR A 143 12.68 6.27 -8.35
CA THR A 143 12.01 5.03 -7.95
C THR A 143 10.99 5.28 -6.84
N VAL A 144 9.76 4.81 -7.04
CA VAL A 144 8.71 4.75 -5.99
C VAL A 144 8.49 3.30 -5.61
N VAL A 145 8.50 2.99 -4.31
CA VAL A 145 8.27 1.64 -3.80
C VAL A 145 7.04 1.58 -2.92
N PHE A 146 6.08 0.74 -3.32
CA PHE A 146 4.99 0.31 -2.47
C PHE A 146 5.42 -0.93 -1.68
N VAL A 147 5.31 -0.88 -0.36
CA VAL A 147 5.57 -2.03 0.52
C VAL A 147 4.24 -2.47 1.07
N GLY A 148 3.75 -3.60 0.59
CA GLY A 148 2.40 -4.03 0.88
C GLY A 148 2.13 -5.45 0.40
N ASP A 149 0.96 -5.67 -0.17
CA ASP A 149 0.48 -7.01 -0.52
C ASP A 149 0.05 -7.09 -2.00
N SER A 150 -0.80 -8.06 -2.32
CA SER A 150 -1.28 -8.28 -3.68
C SER A 150 -2.07 -7.11 -4.24
N HIS A 151 -2.61 -6.22 -3.39
CA HIS A 151 -3.29 -5.01 -3.85
C HIS A 151 -2.29 -4.00 -4.43
N ASP A 152 -1.13 -3.85 -3.79
CA ASP A 152 -0.06 -2.99 -4.29
C ASP A 152 0.57 -3.57 -5.56
N ARG A 153 0.76 -4.89 -5.62
CA ARG A 153 1.16 -5.57 -6.87
C ARG A 153 0.18 -5.27 -8.01
N ARG A 154 -1.13 -5.37 -7.76
CA ARG A 154 -2.17 -5.07 -8.76
C ARG A 154 -2.13 -3.62 -9.22
N ASN A 155 -1.86 -2.69 -8.32
CA ASN A 155 -1.65 -1.28 -8.66
C ASN A 155 -0.44 -1.08 -9.59
N ILE A 156 0.67 -1.76 -9.34
CA ILE A 156 1.86 -1.70 -10.21
C ILE A 156 1.59 -2.31 -11.60
N GLU A 157 0.96 -3.48 -11.65
CA GLU A 157 0.55 -4.14 -12.90
C GLU A 157 -0.37 -3.22 -13.72
N GLY A 158 -1.31 -2.56 -13.05
CA GLY A 158 -2.25 -1.64 -13.67
C GLY A 158 -1.61 -0.37 -14.20
N PHE A 159 -0.73 0.26 -13.42
CA PHE A 159 0.06 1.39 -13.90
C PHE A 159 0.87 1.01 -15.14
N CYS A 160 1.49 -0.17 -15.17
CA CYS A 160 2.20 -0.62 -16.36
C CYS A 160 1.28 -0.87 -17.54
N ALA A 161 0.08 -1.42 -17.31
CA ALA A 161 -0.91 -1.65 -18.36
C ALA A 161 -1.36 -0.32 -18.99
N HIS A 162 -1.56 0.72 -18.19
CA HIS A 162 -1.87 2.09 -18.66
C HIS A 162 -0.72 2.71 -19.48
N HIS A 163 0.53 2.31 -19.24
CA HIS A 163 1.72 2.88 -19.90
C HIS A 163 2.39 1.95 -20.89
N LYS A 164 1.69 0.92 -21.36
CA LYS A 164 2.23 -0.03 -22.35
C LYS A 164 2.69 0.69 -23.62
N ASP A 165 1.88 1.62 -24.12
CA ASP A 165 2.19 2.36 -25.37
C ASP A 165 3.30 3.39 -25.18
N ALA A 166 3.57 3.81 -23.93
CA ALA A 166 4.73 4.62 -23.56
C ALA A 166 6.00 3.78 -23.34
N GLY A 167 5.96 2.47 -23.61
CA GLY A 167 7.07 1.54 -23.47
C GLY A 167 7.23 0.94 -22.07
N GLY A 168 6.18 0.96 -21.25
CA GLY A 168 6.21 0.37 -19.91
C GLY A 168 6.45 -1.13 -19.91
N VAL A 169 7.36 -1.59 -19.06
CA VAL A 169 7.77 -3.00 -18.94
C VAL A 169 7.43 -3.53 -17.55
N VAL A 170 6.58 -4.55 -17.49
CA VAL A 170 6.32 -5.31 -16.26
C VAL A 170 7.47 -6.28 -16.01
N ILE A 171 8.03 -6.24 -14.81
CA ILE A 171 9.04 -7.20 -14.34
C ILE A 171 8.52 -7.83 -13.04
N THR A 172 8.40 -9.15 -13.01
CA THR A 172 7.99 -9.89 -11.81
C THR A 172 9.08 -10.87 -11.39
N LYS A 173 9.36 -10.95 -10.09
CA LYS A 173 10.27 -11.96 -9.52
C LYS A 173 9.57 -13.31 -9.24
N GLY A 174 8.30 -13.44 -9.63
CA GLY A 174 7.50 -14.63 -9.37
C GLY A 174 7.01 -14.71 -7.92
N GLY A 175 5.94 -15.46 -7.69
CA GLY A 175 5.31 -15.61 -6.38
C GLY A 175 4.98 -14.28 -5.69
N HIS A 176 4.88 -14.33 -4.37
CA HIS A 176 4.71 -13.18 -3.50
C HIS A 176 6.05 -12.56 -3.09
N VAL A 177 6.81 -12.05 -4.08
CA VAL A 177 8.14 -11.44 -3.89
C VAL A 177 8.13 -9.95 -4.22
N ALA A 178 8.18 -9.61 -5.51
CA ALA A 178 8.22 -8.24 -5.99
C ALA A 178 7.65 -8.15 -7.41
N THR A 179 7.09 -6.99 -7.75
CA THR A 179 6.59 -6.68 -9.10
C THR A 179 6.86 -5.22 -9.41
N ARG A 180 7.24 -4.91 -10.65
CA ARG A 180 7.72 -3.58 -11.03
C ARG A 180 7.16 -3.18 -12.38
N CYS A 181 6.92 -1.89 -12.54
CA CYS A 181 6.74 -1.23 -13.82
C CYS A 181 7.96 -0.33 -14.05
N HIS A 182 8.70 -0.56 -15.12
CA HIS A 182 9.79 0.30 -15.55
C HIS A 182 9.41 1.07 -16.82
N LEU A 183 9.64 2.38 -16.83
CA LEU A 183 9.46 3.26 -17.99
C LEU A 183 10.83 3.67 -18.55
N PRO A 184 11.34 3.04 -19.62
CA PRO A 184 12.72 3.24 -20.09
C PRO A 184 13.03 4.68 -20.51
N SER A 185 12.09 5.35 -21.18
CA SER A 185 12.27 6.73 -21.68
C SER A 185 12.45 7.76 -20.56
N LEU A 186 11.94 7.46 -19.37
CA LEU A 186 12.06 8.29 -18.18
C LEU A 186 13.12 7.76 -17.21
N ASN A 187 13.64 6.54 -17.45
CA ASN A 187 14.38 5.76 -16.45
C ASN A 187 13.67 5.76 -15.08
N PHE A 188 12.35 5.62 -15.09
CA PHE A 188 11.51 5.66 -13.89
C PHE A 188 11.05 4.24 -13.51
N THR A 189 11.01 3.93 -12.23
CA THR A 189 10.51 2.65 -11.73
C THR A 189 9.44 2.84 -10.66
N MET A 190 8.31 2.16 -10.82
CA MET A 190 7.35 1.97 -9.73
C MET A 190 7.31 0.50 -9.34
N ALA A 191 7.63 0.19 -8.09
CA ALA A 191 7.80 -1.17 -7.60
C ALA A 191 6.83 -1.50 -6.46
N SER A 192 6.52 -2.77 -6.32
CA SER A 192 5.85 -3.36 -5.18
C SER A 192 6.77 -4.41 -4.56
N TRP A 193 7.01 -4.25 -3.26
CA TRP A 193 7.61 -5.22 -2.37
C TRP A 193 6.51 -5.88 -1.56
N PHE A 194 6.35 -7.19 -1.74
CA PHE A 194 5.29 -7.94 -1.11
C PHE A 194 5.69 -8.34 0.32
N HIS A 195 4.78 -8.24 1.29
CA HIS A 195 4.85 -8.89 2.60
C HIS A 195 3.50 -9.50 3.01
N TYR A 196 3.55 -10.46 3.93
CA TYR A 196 2.38 -11.21 4.38
C TYR A 196 1.78 -10.64 5.67
N GLY A 197 1.60 -9.32 5.72
CA GLY A 197 1.18 -8.63 6.94
C GLY A 197 2.31 -8.54 7.97
N LEU A 198 1.93 -8.32 9.22
CA LEU A 198 2.83 -7.95 10.32
C LEU A 198 2.77 -8.98 11.47
N ALA A 199 2.67 -10.26 11.14
CA ALA A 199 2.82 -11.35 12.11
C ALA A 199 4.10 -11.19 12.96
N GLU A 200 4.12 -11.78 14.15
CA GLU A 200 5.27 -11.70 15.07
C GLU A 200 6.31 -12.78 14.73
N GLU A 201 7.60 -12.44 14.69
CA GLU A 201 8.67 -13.35 14.22
C GLU A 201 8.80 -14.65 15.02
N ASN A 202 8.29 -14.70 16.25
CA ASN A 202 8.30 -15.89 17.10
C ASN A 202 7.16 -16.88 16.77
N GLU A 203 6.25 -16.54 15.87
CA GLU A 203 5.09 -17.36 15.52
C GLU A 203 5.40 -18.32 14.38
N THR A 204 6.19 -19.36 14.68
CA THR A 204 6.64 -20.38 13.70
C THR A 204 5.50 -21.18 13.05
N TRP A 205 4.29 -21.13 13.61
CA TRP A 205 3.09 -21.72 13.03
C TRP A 205 2.56 -20.91 11.83
N TYR A 206 2.91 -19.63 11.71
CA TYR A 206 2.39 -18.75 10.69
C TYR A 206 2.79 -19.21 9.29
N MET A 207 1.81 -19.26 8.38
CA MET A 207 1.98 -19.60 6.96
C MET A 207 2.54 -21.00 6.63
N THR A 208 2.63 -21.90 7.61
CA THR A 208 3.08 -23.29 7.42
C THR A 208 2.26 -24.10 6.43
N ASN A 209 1.00 -23.70 6.18
CA ASN A 209 0.06 -24.39 5.28
C ASN A 209 0.05 -23.83 3.85
N LEU A 210 0.87 -22.83 3.52
CA LEU A 210 0.89 -22.22 2.20
C LEU A 210 2.00 -22.82 1.33
N SER A 211 1.75 -22.91 0.02
CA SER A 211 2.74 -23.33 -0.97
C SER A 211 3.96 -22.40 -0.90
N PRO A 212 5.18 -22.91 -0.64
CA PRO A 212 6.39 -22.09 -0.60
C PRO A 212 6.85 -21.64 -1.99
N VAL A 213 6.28 -22.21 -3.06
CA VAL A 213 6.54 -21.76 -4.44
C VAL A 213 5.81 -20.45 -4.71
N ASP A 214 4.53 -20.38 -4.35
CA ASP A 214 3.71 -19.18 -4.57
C ASP A 214 3.91 -18.15 -3.45
N ASN A 215 4.21 -18.64 -2.25
CA ASN A 215 4.42 -17.86 -1.04
C ASN A 215 5.81 -18.15 -0.47
N PRO A 216 6.90 -17.69 -1.11
CA PRO A 216 8.23 -17.96 -0.61
C PRO A 216 8.49 -17.22 0.71
N PRO A 217 9.19 -17.85 1.69
CA PRO A 217 9.68 -17.19 2.89
C PRO A 217 10.78 -16.18 2.55
N PRO A 218 11.12 -15.23 3.45
CA PRO A 218 10.59 -15.08 4.81
C PRO A 218 9.14 -14.58 4.88
N TYR A 219 8.42 -14.96 5.93
CA TYR A 219 7.01 -14.60 6.14
C TYR A 219 6.81 -13.32 6.97
N PHE A 220 7.82 -12.95 7.75
CA PHE A 220 7.82 -11.76 8.60
C PHE A 220 8.50 -10.59 7.90
N ILE A 221 8.00 -9.38 8.11
CA ILE A 221 8.48 -8.17 7.42
C ILE A 221 9.96 -7.91 7.73
N GLU A 222 10.39 -8.16 8.96
CA GLU A 222 11.76 -8.01 9.43
C GLU A 222 12.72 -8.90 8.62
N GLY A 223 12.41 -10.19 8.50
CA GLY A 223 13.22 -11.11 7.69
C GLY A 223 13.19 -10.78 6.19
N ARG A 224 12.06 -10.30 5.66
CA ARG A 224 11.94 -9.90 4.24
C ARG A 224 12.76 -8.67 3.89
N MET A 225 12.99 -7.77 4.84
CA MET A 225 13.83 -6.60 4.64
C MET A 225 15.20 -7.02 4.08
N ASP A 226 15.93 -7.86 4.81
CA ASP A 226 17.29 -8.24 4.42
C ASP A 226 17.31 -9.32 3.32
N ALA A 227 16.34 -10.24 3.31
CA ALA A 227 16.35 -11.37 2.37
C ALA A 227 15.70 -11.07 1.01
N THR A 228 14.86 -10.04 0.92
CA THR A 228 14.06 -9.76 -0.29
C THR A 228 14.16 -8.33 -0.74
N PHE A 229 13.91 -7.35 0.15
CA PHE A 229 13.78 -5.96 -0.24
C PHE A 229 15.13 -5.29 -0.50
N MET A 230 16.09 -5.45 0.41
CA MET A 230 17.43 -4.89 0.25
C MET A 230 18.15 -5.43 -1.00
N PRO A 231 18.11 -6.73 -1.33
CA PRO A 231 18.64 -7.22 -2.60
C PRO A 231 17.92 -6.66 -3.83
N ASP A 232 16.65 -6.29 -3.73
CA ASP A 232 15.88 -5.73 -4.85
C ASP A 232 16.39 -4.35 -5.28
N ILE A 233 17.00 -3.60 -4.36
CA ILE A 233 17.57 -2.27 -4.60
C ILE A 233 18.64 -2.31 -5.68
N GLU A 234 19.40 -3.41 -5.80
CA GLU A 234 20.42 -3.56 -6.84
C GLU A 234 19.81 -3.46 -8.24
N ASP A 235 18.55 -3.87 -8.40
CA ASP A 235 17.86 -3.83 -9.68
C ASP A 235 17.05 -2.54 -9.89
N ILE A 236 16.51 -1.94 -8.82
CA ILE A 236 15.58 -0.79 -8.93
C ILE A 236 16.19 0.56 -8.53
N GLY A 237 17.40 0.56 -8.00
CA GLY A 237 18.01 1.73 -7.38
C GLY A 237 17.42 2.07 -6.01
N GLN A 238 17.93 3.14 -5.41
CA GLN A 238 17.42 3.62 -4.13
C GLN A 238 16.01 4.23 -4.29
N PRO A 239 15.06 3.93 -3.38
CA PRO A 239 13.74 4.56 -3.42
C PRO A 239 13.83 6.06 -3.12
N ASP A 240 13.09 6.87 -3.88
CA ASP A 240 12.88 8.30 -3.61
C ASP A 240 11.59 8.57 -2.83
N LEU A 241 10.69 7.58 -2.78
CA LEU A 241 9.46 7.59 -2.02
C LEU A 241 9.08 6.14 -1.68
N ILE A 242 8.72 5.90 -0.41
CA ILE A 242 8.22 4.60 0.04
C ILE A 242 6.78 4.78 0.56
N ILE A 243 5.87 3.95 0.07
CA ILE A 243 4.46 3.92 0.47
C ILE A 243 4.18 2.58 1.14
N LEU A 244 4.01 2.60 2.46
CA LEU A 244 3.75 1.42 3.28
C LEU A 244 2.26 1.10 3.31
N ASN A 245 1.88 -0.17 3.38
CA ASN A 245 0.52 -0.65 3.57
C ASN A 245 0.56 -1.93 4.42
N SER A 246 -0.41 -2.12 5.32
CA SER A 246 -0.63 -3.44 5.92
C SER A 246 -2.06 -3.57 6.45
N ILE A 247 -2.93 -4.25 5.68
CA ILE A 247 -4.36 -4.40 6.00
C ILE A 247 -4.83 -5.85 5.77
N TYR A 248 -4.80 -6.34 4.53
CA TYR A 248 -5.52 -7.57 4.17
C TYR A 248 -4.90 -8.83 4.73
N TRP A 249 -3.56 -8.93 4.73
CA TRP A 249 -2.88 -10.04 5.39
C TRP A 249 -2.95 -9.97 6.91
N ASP A 250 -3.08 -8.78 7.51
CA ASP A 250 -3.29 -8.64 8.95
C ASP A 250 -4.68 -9.13 9.36
N LEU A 251 -5.72 -8.89 8.53
CA LEU A 251 -7.05 -9.49 8.71
C LEU A 251 -6.99 -11.03 8.67
N ARG A 252 -6.15 -11.60 7.81
CA ARG A 252 -5.94 -13.05 7.73
C ARG A 252 -5.14 -13.56 8.94
N TYR A 253 -4.11 -12.83 9.34
CA TYR A 253 -3.25 -13.17 10.46
C TYR A 253 -4.03 -13.33 11.77
N VAL A 254 -4.89 -12.36 12.12
CA VAL A 254 -5.64 -12.43 13.40
C VAL A 254 -6.59 -13.64 13.45
N VAL A 255 -7.10 -14.07 12.30
CA VAL A 255 -7.91 -15.29 12.16
C VAL A 255 -7.07 -16.55 12.30
N TYR A 256 -5.88 -16.57 11.71
CA TYR A 256 -4.96 -17.69 11.85
C TYR A 256 -4.48 -17.84 13.29
N LYS A 257 -4.20 -16.74 13.97
CA LYS A 257 -3.89 -16.73 15.40
C LYS A 257 -5.04 -17.28 16.22
N ALA A 258 -6.27 -16.79 16.00
CA ALA A 258 -7.45 -17.31 16.67
C ALA A 258 -7.69 -18.81 16.38
N THR A 259 -7.27 -19.29 15.21
CA THR A 259 -7.36 -20.71 14.84
C THR A 259 -6.33 -21.54 15.58
N HIS A 260 -5.07 -21.11 15.57
CA HIS A 260 -3.95 -21.76 16.25
C HIS A 260 -4.18 -21.87 17.77
N GLU A 261 -4.67 -20.80 18.38
CA GLU A 261 -4.93 -20.71 19.82
C GLU A 261 -6.28 -21.32 20.23
N GLU A 262 -6.97 -21.98 19.30
CA GLU A 262 -8.28 -22.60 19.49
C GLU A 262 -9.37 -21.67 20.07
N TRP A 263 -9.30 -20.37 19.78
CA TRP A 263 -10.26 -19.38 20.26
C TRP A 263 -11.69 -19.63 19.73
N SER A 264 -12.64 -18.86 20.27
CA SER A 264 -14.05 -18.92 19.87
C SER A 264 -14.23 -18.80 18.34
N TRP A 265 -15.25 -19.50 17.81
CA TRP A 265 -15.53 -19.52 16.37
C TRP A 265 -15.76 -18.13 15.78
N GLN A 266 -16.24 -17.18 16.60
CA GLN A 266 -16.43 -15.79 16.20
C GLN A 266 -15.10 -15.15 15.81
N LEU A 267 -14.01 -15.41 16.54
CA LEU A 267 -12.69 -14.84 16.26
C LEU A 267 -12.01 -15.49 15.05
N LYS A 268 -12.40 -16.72 14.68
CA LYS A 268 -11.89 -17.48 13.53
C LYS A 268 -12.47 -17.04 12.17
N ARG A 269 -13.25 -15.94 12.11
CA ARG A 269 -13.88 -15.45 10.87
C ARG A 269 -13.10 -14.28 10.28
N VAL A 270 -12.87 -14.31 8.96
CA VAL A 270 -12.16 -13.26 8.19
C VAL A 270 -13.01 -12.02 7.91
N THR A 271 -14.33 -12.13 8.03
CA THR A 271 -15.30 -11.07 7.78
C THR A 271 -16.08 -10.80 9.06
N ARG A 272 -15.49 -9.98 9.93
CA ARG A 272 -16.09 -9.44 11.14
C ARG A 272 -15.36 -8.15 11.55
N PRO A 273 -15.98 -7.31 12.38
CA PRO A 273 -15.26 -6.21 13.03
C PRO A 273 -14.03 -6.70 13.81
N MET A 274 -13.03 -5.84 13.88
CA MET A 274 -11.84 -6.02 14.70
C MET A 274 -12.19 -5.88 16.18
N THR A 275 -11.56 -6.70 17.01
CA THR A 275 -11.57 -6.50 18.46
C THR A 275 -10.66 -5.35 18.85
N PHE A 276 -10.89 -4.78 20.03
CA PHE A 276 -10.05 -3.71 20.57
C PHE A 276 -8.57 -4.15 20.74
N GLN A 277 -8.33 -5.42 21.09
CA GLN A 277 -6.97 -5.97 21.22
C GLN A 277 -6.29 -6.18 19.86
N GLU A 278 -7.02 -6.62 18.83
CA GLU A 278 -6.46 -6.74 17.47
C GLU A 278 -6.09 -5.37 16.91
N LEU A 279 -6.92 -4.35 17.14
CA LEU A 279 -6.57 -2.97 16.77
C LEU A 279 -5.34 -2.47 17.56
N ALA A 280 -5.24 -2.77 18.85
CA ALA A 280 -4.07 -2.41 19.65
C ALA A 280 -2.78 -3.09 19.18
N TRP A 281 -2.88 -4.39 18.85
CA TRP A 281 -1.81 -5.15 18.23
C TRP A 281 -1.38 -4.54 16.90
N HIS A 282 -2.34 -4.22 16.01
CA HIS A 282 -2.07 -3.65 14.69
C HIS A 282 -1.34 -2.31 14.80
N ARG A 283 -1.78 -1.40 15.68
CA ARG A 283 -1.06 -0.13 15.93
C ARG A 283 0.38 -0.32 16.37
N ARG A 284 0.61 -1.28 17.29
CA ARG A 284 1.97 -1.59 17.75
C ARG A 284 2.84 -2.11 16.61
N ARG A 285 2.31 -3.01 15.77
CA ARG A 285 3.04 -3.56 14.62
C ARG A 285 3.27 -2.55 13.50
N LEU A 286 2.29 -1.68 13.22
CA LEU A 286 2.46 -0.55 12.30
C LEU A 286 3.62 0.36 12.72
N ARG A 287 3.71 0.69 14.02
CA ARG A 287 4.84 1.47 14.54
C ARG A 287 6.17 0.78 14.28
N GLN A 288 6.27 -0.52 14.56
CA GLN A 288 7.50 -1.29 14.33
C GLN A 288 7.86 -1.37 12.84
N MET A 289 6.87 -1.50 11.95
CA MET A 289 7.10 -1.43 10.50
C MET A 289 7.66 -0.05 10.11
N VAL A 290 7.07 1.04 10.58
CA VAL A 290 7.56 2.40 10.30
C VAL A 290 8.99 2.57 10.82
N GLU A 291 9.28 2.18 12.06
CA GLU A 291 10.62 2.25 12.67
C GLU A 291 11.65 1.47 11.83
N LEU A 292 11.31 0.25 11.41
CA LEU A 292 12.16 -0.57 10.55
C LEU A 292 12.50 0.15 9.23
N PHE A 293 11.51 0.73 8.56
CA PHE A 293 11.75 1.41 7.28
C PHE A 293 12.47 2.74 7.44
N GLN A 294 12.23 3.49 8.52
CA GLN A 294 12.99 4.71 8.82
C GLN A 294 14.47 4.41 9.10
N GLU A 295 14.75 3.32 9.81
CA GLU A 295 16.11 2.88 10.10
C GLU A 295 16.84 2.44 8.83
N ARG A 296 16.19 1.64 7.97
CA ARG A 296 16.81 1.09 6.77
C ARG A 296 16.91 2.08 5.60
N PHE A 297 16.01 3.06 5.53
CA PHE A 297 15.97 4.06 4.46
C PHE A 297 16.04 5.48 5.03
N PRO A 298 17.16 5.86 5.68
CA PRO A 298 17.28 7.17 6.30
C PRO A 298 17.18 8.27 5.24
N GLY A 299 16.27 9.22 5.46
CA GLY A 299 16.06 10.37 4.58
C GLY A 299 15.11 10.12 3.40
N VAL A 300 14.66 8.88 3.17
CA VAL A 300 13.63 8.59 2.18
C VAL A 300 12.26 8.93 2.78
N PRO A 301 11.45 9.78 2.14
CA PRO A 301 10.11 10.07 2.63
C PRO A 301 9.23 8.81 2.65
N LEU A 302 8.54 8.62 3.77
CA LEU A 302 7.59 7.53 3.97
C LEU A 302 6.17 8.07 3.95
N MET A 303 5.26 7.29 3.37
CA MET A 303 3.81 7.48 3.49
C MET A 303 3.15 6.17 3.92
N PHE A 304 1.93 6.26 4.43
CA PHE A 304 1.10 5.09 4.71
C PHE A 304 -0.17 5.10 3.87
N ARG A 305 -0.36 4.06 3.04
CA ARG A 305 -1.56 3.85 2.23
C ARG A 305 -2.67 3.21 3.07
N LEU A 306 -3.85 3.81 3.00
CA LEU A 306 -5.06 3.27 3.59
C LEU A 306 -5.66 2.17 2.70
N GLY A 307 -6.30 1.18 3.33
CA GLY A 307 -6.99 0.09 2.63
C GLY A 307 -8.26 0.58 1.95
N HIS A 308 -8.59 0.02 0.79
CA HIS A 308 -9.88 0.23 0.12
C HIS A 308 -10.89 -0.82 0.56
N GLU A 309 -12.18 -0.52 0.38
CA GLU A 309 -13.28 -1.44 0.68
C GLU A 309 -13.24 -2.68 -0.21
N ARG A 310 -13.84 -3.79 0.23
CA ARG A 310 -14.14 -4.95 -0.61
C ARG A 310 -15.34 -4.65 -1.48
N ALA A 311 -15.43 -5.36 -2.62
CA ALA A 311 -16.54 -5.26 -3.57
C ALA A 311 -17.92 -5.52 -2.92
N ASN A 312 -17.94 -6.34 -1.88
CA ASN A 312 -19.11 -6.58 -1.06
C ASN A 312 -18.83 -6.27 0.41
N ASN A 313 -19.89 -6.09 1.21
CA ASN A 313 -19.79 -5.91 2.66
C ASN A 313 -20.24 -7.17 3.41
N ASP A 314 -19.93 -8.34 2.87
CA ASP A 314 -20.36 -9.62 3.43
C ASP A 314 -19.89 -9.73 4.88
N MET A 315 -20.83 -10.07 5.77
CA MET A 315 -20.59 -10.25 7.20
C MET A 315 -19.85 -9.07 7.86
N LYS A 316 -20.06 -7.84 7.36
CA LYS A 316 -19.40 -6.62 7.86
C LYS A 316 -17.89 -6.57 7.62
N GLY A 317 -17.41 -7.22 6.55
CA GLY A 317 -15.98 -7.21 6.18
C GLY A 317 -15.40 -5.80 6.01
N ASN A 318 -16.18 -4.86 5.47
CA ASN A 318 -15.71 -3.48 5.30
C ASN A 318 -15.65 -2.69 6.62
N VAL A 319 -16.36 -3.14 7.67
CA VAL A 319 -16.23 -2.55 9.02
C VAL A 319 -14.83 -2.80 9.58
N ALA A 320 -14.24 -3.98 9.31
CA ALA A 320 -12.88 -4.29 9.75
C ALA A 320 -11.85 -3.36 9.10
N ILE A 321 -11.97 -3.16 7.78
CA ILE A 321 -11.11 -2.27 6.99
C ILE A 321 -11.25 -0.84 7.49
N TYR A 322 -12.48 -0.36 7.69
CA TYR A 322 -12.73 0.96 8.27
C TYR A 322 -12.05 1.13 9.63
N GLN A 323 -12.22 0.18 10.55
CA GLN A 323 -11.61 0.24 11.89
C GLN A 323 -10.07 0.22 11.83
N MET A 324 -9.48 -0.57 10.93
CA MET A 324 -8.03 -0.59 10.72
C MET A 324 -7.53 0.71 10.11
N ASN A 325 -8.24 1.29 9.14
CA ASN A 325 -7.91 2.59 8.55
C ASN A 325 -7.93 3.70 9.61
N GLU A 326 -9.00 3.82 10.40
CA GLU A 326 -9.07 4.84 11.47
C GLU A 326 -7.96 4.65 12.51
N SER A 327 -7.66 3.39 12.87
CA SER A 327 -6.57 3.05 13.77
C SER A 327 -5.19 3.40 13.18
N ALA A 328 -5.00 3.18 11.87
CA ALA A 328 -3.79 3.54 11.16
C ALA A 328 -3.63 5.06 11.03
N LYS A 329 -4.69 5.80 10.68
CA LYS A 329 -4.68 7.28 10.63
C LYS A 329 -4.15 7.89 11.91
N GLU A 330 -4.70 7.48 13.06
CA GLU A 330 -4.26 7.99 14.36
C GLU A 330 -2.81 7.59 14.67
N THR A 331 -2.40 6.38 14.29
CA THR A 331 -1.02 5.91 14.49
C THR A 331 -0.03 6.72 13.65
N MET A 332 -0.31 6.89 12.35
CA MET A 332 0.54 7.63 11.43
C MET A 332 0.63 9.10 11.79
N LYS A 333 -0.49 9.72 12.22
CA LYS A 333 -0.51 11.07 12.78
C LYS A 333 0.45 11.23 13.96
N ARG A 334 0.49 10.26 14.89
CA ARG A 334 1.40 10.27 16.05
C ARG A 334 2.86 10.06 15.67
N LEU A 335 3.11 9.32 14.59
CA LEU A 335 4.45 9.07 14.06
C LEU A 335 4.95 10.16 13.10
N GLY A 336 4.09 11.13 12.75
CA GLY A 336 4.42 12.15 11.75
C GLY A 336 4.54 11.59 10.33
N ILE A 337 3.89 10.47 10.04
CA ILE A 337 3.87 9.84 8.72
C ILE A 337 2.65 10.33 7.94
N PRO A 338 2.82 10.96 6.76
CA PRO A 338 1.70 11.37 5.92
C PRO A 338 0.91 10.19 5.37
N LEU A 339 -0.38 10.42 5.10
CA LEU A 339 -1.29 9.43 4.56
C LEU A 339 -1.33 9.48 3.03
N PHE A 340 -1.38 8.31 2.41
CA PHE A 340 -1.69 8.12 1.01
C PHE A 340 -3.15 7.61 0.91
N PRO A 341 -4.14 8.51 0.69
CA PRO A 341 -5.56 8.22 0.95
C PRO A 341 -6.25 7.42 -0.16
N TRP A 342 -5.51 6.83 -1.10
CA TRP A 342 -6.04 6.18 -2.29
C TRP A 342 -7.22 5.25 -1.98
N GLY A 343 -7.08 4.38 -0.97
CA GLY A 343 -8.12 3.41 -0.66
C GLY A 343 -9.44 4.05 -0.19
N GLU A 344 -9.40 5.22 0.43
CA GLU A 344 -10.60 5.94 0.86
C GLU A 344 -11.28 6.67 -0.29
N LEU A 345 -10.49 7.17 -1.25
CA LEU A 345 -11.01 7.81 -2.45
C LEU A 345 -11.77 6.81 -3.35
N LEU A 346 -11.55 5.50 -3.16
CA LEU A 346 -12.25 4.44 -3.87
C LEU A 346 -13.55 3.98 -3.22
N ARG A 347 -14.10 4.71 -2.24
CA ARG A 347 -15.41 4.36 -1.68
C ARG A 347 -16.47 4.32 -2.78
N GLY A 348 -17.23 3.23 -2.83
CA GLY A 348 -18.23 2.98 -3.88
C GLY A 348 -17.65 2.45 -5.19
N GLU A 349 -16.40 2.00 -5.21
CA GLU A 349 -15.82 1.29 -6.36
C GLU A 349 -16.65 0.06 -6.74
N THR A 350 -16.67 -0.26 -8.02
CA THR A 350 -17.35 -1.44 -8.57
C THR A 350 -16.44 -2.27 -9.49
N ASP A 351 -15.31 -1.73 -9.93
CA ASP A 351 -14.42 -2.35 -10.90
C ASP A 351 -13.39 -3.28 -10.25
N TYR A 352 -13.90 -4.34 -9.63
CA TYR A 352 -13.08 -5.39 -9.03
C TYR A 352 -12.88 -6.59 -9.96
N ALA A 353 -11.71 -7.22 -9.86
CA ALA A 353 -11.38 -8.51 -10.47
C ALA A 353 -11.91 -9.69 -9.63
N ASP A 354 -11.98 -9.52 -8.31
CA ASP A 354 -12.58 -10.46 -7.36
C ASP A 354 -13.22 -9.69 -6.19
N VAL A 355 -13.47 -10.32 -5.05
CA VAL A 355 -14.13 -9.63 -3.92
C VAL A 355 -13.27 -8.52 -3.28
N MET A 356 -11.97 -8.42 -3.59
CA MET A 356 -11.06 -7.46 -2.95
C MET A 356 -10.05 -6.81 -3.90
N HIS A 357 -9.61 -7.45 -4.97
CA HIS A 357 -8.64 -6.88 -5.91
C HIS A 357 -9.33 -6.07 -6.99
N VAL A 358 -8.83 -4.87 -7.27
CA VAL A 358 -9.24 -4.07 -8.43
C VAL A 358 -8.72 -4.70 -9.73
N LYS A 359 -9.38 -4.44 -10.86
CA LYS A 359 -8.86 -4.90 -12.16
C LYS A 359 -7.54 -4.18 -12.51
N PRO A 360 -6.57 -4.85 -13.16
CA PRO A 360 -5.32 -4.20 -13.55
C PRO A 360 -5.51 -2.95 -14.40
N LEU A 361 -6.23 -3.02 -15.53
CA LEU A 361 -6.56 -1.84 -16.32
C LEU A 361 -7.90 -1.27 -15.84
N SER A 362 -7.85 -0.32 -14.91
CA SER A 362 -9.04 0.27 -14.28
C SER A 362 -8.79 1.70 -13.80
N GLN A 363 -9.88 2.39 -13.44
CA GLN A 363 -9.83 3.71 -12.82
C GLN A 363 -9.01 3.71 -11.51
N PRO A 364 -9.22 2.77 -10.54
CA PRO A 364 -8.37 2.64 -9.37
C PRO A 364 -6.87 2.66 -9.64
N THR A 365 -6.40 1.86 -10.61
CA THR A 365 -4.98 1.73 -10.92
C THR A 365 -4.44 2.89 -11.76
N TYR A 366 -5.33 3.66 -12.41
CA TYR A 366 -4.96 4.95 -12.98
C TYR A 366 -4.73 5.97 -11.86
N LEU A 367 -5.70 6.12 -10.95
CA LEU A 367 -5.63 7.07 -9.85
C LEU A 367 -4.42 6.84 -8.93
N VAL A 368 -4.08 5.59 -8.61
CA VAL A 368 -2.89 5.30 -7.77
C VAL A 368 -1.60 5.81 -8.41
N GLY A 369 -1.49 5.74 -9.75
CA GLY A 369 -0.35 6.24 -10.50
C GLY A 369 -0.24 7.77 -10.40
N ASP A 370 -1.35 8.47 -10.63
CA ASP A 370 -1.38 9.94 -10.51
C ASP A 370 -1.07 10.40 -9.08
N MET A 371 -1.61 9.72 -8.07
CA MET A 371 -1.31 10.00 -6.68
C MET A 371 0.16 9.73 -6.33
N ALA A 372 0.72 8.60 -6.75
CA ALA A 372 2.11 8.26 -6.50
C ALA A 372 3.06 9.30 -7.10
N LEU A 373 2.80 9.74 -8.34
CA LEU A 373 3.61 10.75 -9.03
C LEU A 373 3.42 12.15 -8.44
N TYR A 374 2.21 12.49 -7.98
CA TYR A 374 1.97 13.71 -7.21
C TYR A 374 2.83 13.75 -5.94
N TYR A 375 2.84 12.67 -5.15
CA TYR A 375 3.63 12.62 -3.93
C TYR A 375 5.13 12.48 -4.19
N LEU A 376 5.55 11.82 -5.26
CA LEU A 376 6.96 11.82 -5.68
C LEU A 376 7.43 13.23 -6.02
N ARG A 377 6.63 14.02 -6.77
CA ARG A 377 6.96 15.41 -7.07
C ARG A 377 7.17 16.23 -5.79
N ARG A 378 6.33 16.01 -4.78
CA ARG A 378 6.47 16.65 -3.45
C ARG A 378 7.70 16.16 -2.70
N ALA A 379 8.00 14.87 -2.75
CA ALA A 379 9.19 14.30 -2.13
C ALA A 379 10.48 14.91 -2.73
N VAL A 380 10.54 15.07 -4.06
CA VAL A 380 11.70 15.60 -4.79
C VAL A 380 11.83 17.12 -4.64
N ASN A 381 10.74 17.87 -4.78
CA ASN A 381 10.80 19.34 -4.77
C ASN A 381 10.74 19.94 -3.34
N GLY A 382 10.28 19.15 -2.38
CA GLY A 382 10.03 19.52 -0.99
C GLY A 382 8.53 19.54 -0.68
N TRP A 383 8.15 18.95 0.45
CA TRP A 383 6.75 18.74 0.86
C TRP A 383 5.90 20.01 0.96
N ASN A 384 6.54 21.16 1.16
CA ASN A 384 5.87 22.47 1.24
C ASN A 384 5.81 23.20 -0.10
N LYS A 385 6.32 22.61 -1.19
CA LYS A 385 6.32 23.22 -2.53
C LYS A 385 5.29 22.55 -3.42
N CYS A 386 4.31 23.35 -3.82
CA CYS A 386 3.47 23.15 -4.99
C CYS A 386 4.18 23.91 -6.13
#